data_AF-A0A674IUG9-F1
#
_entry.id   AF-A0A674IUG9-F1
#
_cell.length_a   1.000
_cell.length_b   1.000
_cell.length_c   1.000
_cell.angle_alpha   90.00
_cell.angle_beta   90.00
_cell.angle_gamma   90.00
#
_symmetry.space_group_name_H-M   'P 1'
#
loop_
_entity.id
_entity.type
_entity.pdbx_description
1 polymer ?
#
loop_
_entity_poly.entity_id
_entity_poly.type
_entity_poly.pdbx_seq_one_letter_code
_entity_poly.pdbx_strand_id
1 'polypeptide(L)'
;ACELGGEGRFSIVRQCREKLSGNAQAAKIIPYRQEDKQAVLQEYQVLRKLHHTHIVQLQGAYVSPQHLVLILELCVGPELLHCLAERYASRRTCFV
;
A
#
# COMPACT_ATOMS: atom_id res chain seq x y z
N ALA A 1 -2.17 -5.95 -16.35
CA ALA A 1 -2.92 -6.91 -15.51
C ALA A 1 -2.59 -6.60 -14.05
N CYS A 2 -3.58 -6.59 -13.16
CA CYS A 2 -3.36 -6.45 -11.72
C CYS A 2 -3.45 -7.82 -11.08
N GLU A 3 -2.32 -8.40 -10.68
CA GLU A 3 -2.27 -9.69 -9.98
C GLU A 3 -2.57 -9.50 -8.48
N LEU A 4 -3.13 -10.53 -7.85
CA LEU A 4 -3.67 -10.51 -6.49
C LEU A 4 -2.60 -10.08 -5.47
N GLY A 5 -2.78 -8.89 -4.90
CA GLY A 5 -2.00 -8.37 -3.78
C GLY A 5 -2.83 -8.42 -2.48
N GLY A 6 -2.14 -8.24 -1.35
CA GLY A 6 -2.70 -8.41 -0.01
C GLY A 6 -3.96 -7.59 0.27
N GLU A 7 -4.91 -8.22 0.97
CA GLU A 7 -6.12 -7.57 1.48
C GLU A 7 -5.89 -7.17 2.94
N GLY A 8 -5.81 -5.86 3.19
CA GLY A 8 -5.86 -5.33 4.55
C GLY A 8 -7.30 -5.11 4.99
N ARG A 9 -7.55 -5.05 6.30
CA ARG A 9 -8.89 -4.84 6.89
C ARG A 9 -9.66 -3.62 6.34
N PHE A 10 -8.95 -2.59 5.87
CA PHE A 10 -9.52 -1.31 5.44
C PHE A 10 -9.03 -0.83 4.07
N SER A 11 -8.23 -1.64 3.35
CA SER A 11 -7.69 -1.25 2.04
C SER A 11 -7.21 -2.48 1.28
N ILE A 12 -7.25 -2.42 -0.05
CA ILE A 12 -6.74 -3.49 -0.91
C ILE A 12 -5.48 -3.00 -1.60
N VAL A 13 -4.43 -3.84 -1.65
CA VAL A 13 -3.23 -3.56 -2.44
C VAL A 13 -3.24 -4.44 -3.68
N ARG A 14 -2.98 -3.84 -4.85
CA ARG A 14 -2.87 -4.56 -6.12
C ARG A 14 -1.55 -4.23 -6.79
N GLN A 15 -0.87 -5.21 -7.36
CA GLN A 15 0.22 -4.91 -8.26
C GLN A 15 -0.35 -4.25 -9.53
N CYS A 16 0.31 -3.21 -10.03
CA CYS A 16 -0.05 -2.53 -11.28
C CYS A 16 1.22 -2.23 -12.09
N ARG A 17 1.02 -1.73 -13.31
CA ARG A 17 2.11 -1.36 -14.21
C ARG A 17 1.82 0.02 -14.81
N GLU A 18 2.79 0.92 -14.75
CA GLU A 18 2.68 2.22 -15.39
C GLU A 18 2.66 2.04 -16.92
N LYS A 19 1.68 2.68 -17.59
CA LYS A 19 1.45 2.46 -19.03
C LYS A 19 2.59 2.94 -19.92
N LEU A 20 3.22 4.05 -19.56
CA LEU A 20 4.25 4.70 -20.40
C LEU A 20 5.61 4.04 -20.22
N SER A 21 6.05 3.85 -18.97
CA SER A 21 7.37 3.28 -18.65
C SER A 21 7.37 1.76 -18.61
N GLY A 22 6.21 1.13 -18.36
CA GLY A 22 6.12 -0.29 -18.06
C GLY A 22 6.62 -0.65 -16.66
N ASN A 23 6.89 0.31 -15.77
CA ASN A 23 7.39 0.02 -14.43
C ASN A 23 6.33 -0.67 -13.55
N ALA A 24 6.74 -1.72 -12.84
CA ALA A 24 5.88 -2.41 -11.89
C ALA A 24 5.76 -1.59 -10.59
N GLN A 25 4.53 -1.45 -10.11
CA GLN A 25 4.15 -0.60 -8.98
C GLN A 25 3.11 -1.32 -8.11
N ALA A 26 2.85 -0.80 -6.92
CA ALA A 26 1.75 -1.21 -6.08
C ALA A 26 0.69 -0.10 -6.01
N ALA A 27 -0.57 -0.44 -6.20
CA ALA A 27 -1.71 0.43 -6.00
C ALA A 27 -2.41 0.08 -4.68
N LYS A 28 -2.32 0.95 -3.68
CA LYS A 28 -3.11 0.84 -2.45
C LYS A 28 -4.42 1.60 -2.63
N ILE A 29 -5.54 0.88 -2.57
CA ILE A 29 -6.88 1.39 -2.80
C ILE A 29 -7.59 1.46 -1.44
N ILE A 30 -7.94 2.67 -1.03
CA ILE A 30 -8.54 2.97 0.26
C ILE A 30 -9.95 3.51 0.03
N PRO A 31 -11.01 2.73 0.30
CA PRO A 31 -12.37 3.23 0.26
C PRO A 31 -12.60 4.25 1.38
N TYR A 32 -13.38 5.29 1.11
CA TYR A 32 -13.72 6.30 2.11
C TYR A 32 -15.12 6.89 1.88
N ARG A 33 -15.75 7.41 2.95
CA ARG A 33 -16.95 8.26 2.84
C ARG A 33 -16.54 9.71 2.73
N GLN A 34 -17.36 10.54 2.08
CA GLN A 34 -17.00 11.93 1.82
C GLN A 34 -16.69 12.73 3.11
N GLU A 35 -17.33 12.39 4.22
CA GLU A 35 -17.04 12.91 5.57
C GLU A 35 -15.61 12.58 6.06
N ASP A 36 -15.08 11.41 5.71
CA ASP A 36 -13.76 10.92 6.11
C ASP A 36 -12.63 11.38 5.17
N LYS A 37 -12.96 12.07 4.07
CA LYS A 37 -11.99 12.42 3.01
C LYS A 37 -10.77 13.14 3.57
N GLN A 38 -10.96 14.08 4.51
CA GLN A 38 -9.85 14.82 5.11
C GLN A 38 -8.91 13.92 5.92
N ALA A 39 -9.48 12.93 6.62
CA ALA A 39 -8.73 11.96 7.42
C ALA A 39 -7.95 11.00 6.51
N VAL A 40 -8.58 10.47 5.47
CA VAL A 40 -7.92 9.56 4.52
C VAL A 40 -6.83 10.26 3.70
N LEU A 41 -7.00 11.55 3.39
CA LEU A 41 -5.95 12.35 2.75
C LEU A 41 -4.73 12.58 3.65
N GLN A 42 -4.81 12.37 4.98
CA GLN A 42 -3.61 12.42 5.82
C GLN A 42 -2.59 11.36 5.41
N GLU A 43 -3.05 10.18 4.98
CA GLU A 43 -2.18 9.10 4.53
C GLU A 43 -1.33 9.54 3.33
N TYR A 44 -1.97 10.21 2.36
CA TYR A 44 -1.28 10.86 1.25
C TYR A 44 -0.29 11.94 1.72
N GLN A 45 -0.70 12.82 2.65
CA GLN A 45 0.14 13.92 3.13
C GLN A 45 1.40 13.44 3.84
N VAL A 46 1.31 12.33 4.58
CA VAL A 46 2.46 11.69 5.23
C VAL A 46 3.38 11.11 4.17
N LEU A 47 2.87 10.25 3.28
CA LEU A 47 3.68 9.57 2.27
C LEU A 47 4.36 10.55 1.29
N ARG A 48 3.70 11.66 0.96
CA ARG A 48 4.27 12.71 0.11
C ARG A 48 5.51 13.37 0.72
N LYS A 49 5.64 13.41 2.04
CA LYS A 49 6.78 14.04 2.73
C LYS A 49 7.95 13.08 2.92
N LEU A 50 7.74 11.78 2.70
CA LEU A 50 8.74 10.75 2.95
C LEU A 50 9.56 10.50 1.68
N HIS A 51 10.84 10.83 1.73
CA HIS A 51 11.82 10.51 0.70
C HIS A 51 13.04 9.87 1.35
N HIS A 52 13.07 8.54 1.38
CA HIS A 52 14.15 7.78 2.01
C HIS A 52 14.30 6.40 1.36
N THR A 53 15.53 5.94 1.19
CA THR A 53 15.88 4.67 0.50
C THR A 53 15.28 3.41 1.14
N HIS A 54 14.88 3.50 2.41
CA HIS A 54 14.30 2.37 3.17
C HIS A 54 12.81 2.54 3.48
N ILE A 55 12.15 3.52 2.85
CA ILE A 55 10.71 3.75 2.98
C ILE A 55 10.12 3.70 1.58
N VAL A 56 9.00 3.00 1.43
CA VAL A 56 8.29 2.91 0.15
C VAL A 56 7.98 4.30 -0.38
N GLN A 57 8.37 4.57 -1.62
CA GLN A 57 8.19 5.88 -2.22
C GLN A 57 6.81 6.03 -2.87
N LEU A 58 6.16 7.16 -2.63
CA LEU A 58 4.94 7.56 -3.32
C LEU A 58 5.27 8.09 -4.71
N GLN A 59 4.77 7.41 -5.74
CA GLN A 59 5.00 7.77 -7.14
C GLN A 59 3.83 8.59 -7.70
N GLY A 60 2.64 8.44 -7.12
CA GLY A 60 1.46 9.22 -7.50
C GLY A 60 0.25 8.93 -6.62
N ALA A 61 -0.78 9.74 -6.75
CA ALA A 61 -2.05 9.53 -6.06
C ALA A 61 -3.23 9.96 -6.93
N TYR A 62 -4.33 9.22 -6.84
CA TYR A 62 -5.59 9.52 -7.51
C TYR A 62 -6.71 9.57 -6.49
N VAL A 63 -7.55 10.59 -6.60
CA VAL A 63 -8.72 10.77 -5.74
C VAL A 63 -9.97 10.62 -6.59
N SER A 64 -10.83 9.69 -6.20
CA SER A 64 -12.17 9.51 -6.75
C SER A 64 -13.21 9.85 -5.67
N PRO A 65 -14.51 9.99 -5.99
CA PRO A 65 -15.52 10.32 -4.99
C PRO A 65 -15.60 9.38 -3.77
N GLN A 66 -15.17 8.12 -3.91
CA GLN A 66 -15.29 7.09 -2.87
C GLN A 66 -13.98 6.36 -2.55
N HIS A 67 -12.89 6.68 -3.24
CA HIS A 67 -11.62 5.98 -3.06
C HIS A 67 -10.43 6.92 -3.22
N LEU A 68 -9.42 6.71 -2.37
CA LEU A 68 -8.06 7.20 -2.55
C LEU A 68 -7.21 6.05 -3.09
N VAL A 69 -6.50 6.29 -4.18
CA VAL A 69 -5.55 5.33 -4.76
C VAL A 69 -4.16 5.90 -4.65
N LEU A 70 -3.26 5.20 -3.96
CA LEU A 70 -1.86 5.57 -3.82
C LEU A 70 -1.02 4.64 -4.69
N ILE A 71 -0.21 5.22 -5.58
CA ILE A 71 0.75 4.49 -6.40
C ILE A 71 2.09 4.53 -5.68
N LEU A 72 2.55 3.35 -5.30
CA LEU A 72 3.72 3.12 -4.48
C LEU A 72 4.74 2.31 -5.27
N GLU A 73 6.00 2.47 -4.91
CA GLU A 73 7.06 1.54 -5.30
C GLU A 73 6.69 0.10 -4.92
N LEU A 74 6.92 -0.85 -5.84
CA LEU A 74 6.69 -2.26 -5.58
C LEU A 74 7.90 -2.85 -4.84
N CYS A 75 7.71 -3.20 -3.58
CA CYS A 75 8.71 -3.94 -2.81
C CYS A 75 8.63 -5.44 -3.14
N VAL A 76 9.73 -6.01 -3.62
CA VAL A 76 9.81 -7.45 -3.90
C VAL A 76 10.50 -8.13 -2.71
N GLY A 77 9.75 -8.91 -1.96
CA GLY A 77 10.26 -9.65 -0.80
C GLY A 77 9.15 -10.08 0.15
N PRO A 78 9.44 -11.00 1.08
CA PRO A 78 8.51 -11.36 2.14
C PRO A 78 8.18 -10.13 2.99
N GLU A 79 6.93 -10.04 3.44
CA GLU A 79 6.52 -8.96 4.34
C GLU A 79 7.39 -8.97 5.60
N LEU A 80 7.74 -7.79 6.12
CA LEU A 80 8.59 -7.68 7.30
C LEU A 80 7.95 -8.38 8.51
N LEU A 81 6.62 -8.32 8.62
CA LEU A 81 5.86 -9.08 9.61
C LEU A 81 5.94 -10.58 9.39
N HIS A 82 5.96 -11.07 8.14
CA HIS A 82 6.17 -12.48 7.85
C HIS A 82 7.58 -12.93 8.29
N CYS A 83 8.60 -12.13 7.98
CA CYS A 83 9.98 -12.41 8.42
C CYS A 83 10.13 -12.41 9.95
N LEU A 84 9.46 -11.49 10.63
CA LEU A 84 9.42 -11.46 12.08
C LEU A 84 8.62 -12.65 12.62
N ALA A 85 7.46 -12.97 12.03
CA ALA A 85 6.64 -14.10 12.43
C ALA A 85 7.40 -15.42 12.28
N GLU A 86 8.17 -15.65 11.22
CA GLU A 86 9.06 -16.80 11.10
C GLU A 86 10.09 -16.86 12.23
N ARG A 87 10.64 -15.70 12.62
CA ARG A 87 11.57 -15.58 13.74
C ARG A 87 10.91 -15.80 15.11
N TYR A 88 9.63 -15.45 15.25
CA TYR A 88 8.84 -15.59 16.49
C TYR A 88 7.95 -16.84 16.53
N ALA A 89 7.81 -17.59 15.43
CA ALA A 89 6.99 -18.80 15.30
C ALA A 89 7.52 -20.00 16.11
N SER A 90 8.57 -19.81 16.91
CA SER A 90 8.78 -20.63 18.12
C SER A 90 7.67 -20.47 19.17
N ARG A 91 6.74 -19.51 19.03
CA ARG A 91 5.51 -19.42 19.85
C ARG A 91 4.32 -19.01 18.99
N ARG A 92 3.45 -20.00 18.74
CA ARG A 92 2.16 -19.90 18.06
C ARG A 92 1.32 -18.75 18.60
N THR A 93 0.85 -17.87 17.73
CA THR A 93 -0.56 -17.46 17.55
C THR A 93 -0.56 -16.42 16.44
N CYS A 94 -0.97 -16.82 15.23
CA CYS A 94 -1.08 -15.90 14.09
C CYS A 94 -2.42 -15.16 14.17
N PHE A 95 -2.36 -13.83 14.15
CA PHE A 95 -3.46 -12.98 13.69
C PHE A 95 -2.89 -12.06 12.60
N VAL A 96 -3.46 -12.15 11.41
CA VAL A 96 -3.77 -10.99 10.55
C VAL A 96 -5.14 -11.27 9.95
#